data_AF-A0A0U1QTP3-F1
#
_entry.id   AF-A0A0U1QTP3-F1
#
_cell.length_a   1.000
_cell.length_b   1.000
_cell.length_c   1.000
_cell.angle_alpha   90.00
_cell.angle_beta   90.00
_cell.angle_gamma   90.00
#
_symmetry.space_group_name_H-M   'P 1'
#
loop_
_entity.id
_entity.type
_entity.pdbx_description
1 polymer ?
#
loop_
_entity_poly.entity_id
_entity_poly.type
_entity_poly.pdbx_seq_one_letter_code
_entity_poly.pdbx_strand_id
1 'polypeptide(L)'
;MAIFMELRCESRGEGRCRHSGTRCWSDDNDGPHTFGSDTKKSAADCFGEIEKQAKDCGWVKRREGWVCPNCLKHEATLVEENTDGK
;
A
#
# COMPACT_ATOMS: atom_id res chain seq x y z
N MET A 1 -3.27 26.59 4.20
CA MET A 1 -2.65 25.35 4.71
C MET A 1 -2.70 24.29 3.63
N ALA A 2 -1.75 23.34 3.60
CA ALA A 2 -1.75 22.24 2.64
C ALA A 2 -2.08 20.92 3.34
N ILE A 3 -2.83 20.05 2.67
CA ILE A 3 -3.11 18.69 3.11
C ILE A 3 -2.17 17.77 2.34
N PHE A 4 -1.40 16.96 3.05
CA PHE A 4 -0.73 15.79 2.49
C PHE A 4 -1.53 14.56 2.89
N MET A 5 -1.89 13.72 1.92
CA MET A 5 -2.58 12.46 2.16
C MET A 5 -1.80 11.34 1.50
N GLU A 6 -1.68 10.21 2.20
CA GLU A 6 -0.95 9.04 1.73
C GLU A 6 -1.70 7.77 2.12
N LEU A 7 -1.59 6.75 1.27
CA LEU A 7 -2.11 5.42 1.55
C LEU A 7 -1.07 4.56 2.25
N ARG A 8 -1.43 4.00 3.40
CA ARG A 8 -0.59 3.05 4.14
C ARG A 8 -1.15 1.63 4.00
N CYS A 9 -0.26 0.68 3.81
CA CYS A 9 -0.55 -0.73 3.66
C CYS A 9 -0.98 -1.33 5.00
N GLU A 10 -2.12 -2.03 5.02
CA GLU A 10 -2.65 -2.67 6.22
C GLU A 10 -1.84 -3.90 6.64
N SER A 11 -1.23 -4.60 5.68
CA SER A 11 -0.33 -5.72 5.95
C SER A 11 1.11 -5.26 6.21
N ARG A 12 1.31 -4.01 6.66
CA ARG A 12 2.61 -3.54 7.16
C ARG A 12 3.00 -4.36 8.40
N GLY A 13 4.27 -4.77 8.47
CA GLY A 13 4.81 -5.56 9.57
C GLY A 13 5.96 -4.85 10.28
N GLU A 14 6.78 -5.60 11.02
CA GLU A 14 7.93 -5.09 11.78
C GLU A 14 9.13 -4.61 10.92
N GLY A 15 8.92 -4.45 9.60
CA GLY A 15 9.96 -4.07 8.65
C GLY A 15 10.67 -5.29 8.07
N ARG A 16 10.30 -5.66 6.84
CA ARG A 16 10.99 -6.74 6.11
C ARG A 16 12.39 -6.30 5.67
N CYS A 17 13.30 -7.26 5.54
CA CYS A 17 14.66 -7.02 5.06
C CYS A 17 14.66 -6.22 3.75
N ARG A 18 15.50 -5.17 3.67
CA ARG A 18 15.61 -4.30 2.49
C ARG A 18 16.01 -5.04 1.21
N HIS A 19 16.67 -6.18 1.35
CA HIS A 19 17.15 -7.00 0.24
C HIS A 19 16.18 -8.13 -0.16
N SER A 20 15.02 -8.29 0.49
CA SER A 20 14.09 -9.39 0.18
C SER A 20 13.37 -9.23 -1.16
N GLY A 21 13.43 -8.04 -1.78
CA GLY A 21 12.65 -7.71 -2.98
C GLY A 21 11.13 -7.67 -2.73
N THR A 22 10.70 -7.74 -1.46
CA THR A 22 9.30 -7.79 -1.03
C THR A 22 9.02 -6.85 0.14
N ARG A 23 9.92 -5.88 0.41
CA ARG A 23 9.72 -4.86 1.45
C ARG A 23 8.44 -4.06 1.20
N CYS A 24 7.67 -3.80 2.25
CA CYS A 24 6.39 -3.11 2.12
C CYS A 24 6.60 -1.69 1.56
N TRP A 25 5.84 -1.28 0.55
CA TRP A 25 5.96 0.08 -0.02
C TRP A 25 5.71 1.17 1.02
N SER A 26 4.86 0.90 2.00
CA SER A 26 4.64 1.85 3.10
C SER A 26 5.81 1.95 4.08
N ASP A 27 6.73 0.99 4.13
CA ASP A 27 7.96 1.13 4.91
C ASP A 27 8.98 2.02 4.18
N ASP A 28 8.86 2.13 2.86
CA ASP A 28 9.73 2.90 1.97
C ASP A 28 9.13 4.26 1.54
N ASN A 29 7.88 4.57 1.95
CA ASN A 29 7.09 5.72 1.48
C ASN A 29 6.82 5.72 -0.04
N ASP A 30 6.86 4.56 -0.68
CA ASP A 30 6.61 4.36 -2.11
C ASP A 30 5.11 4.12 -2.41
N GLY A 31 4.22 4.55 -1.50
CA GLY A 31 2.78 4.42 -1.65
C GLY A 31 2.13 5.57 -2.41
N PRO A 32 0.88 5.38 -2.89
CA PRO A 32 0.06 6.46 -3.43
C PRO A 32 -0.06 7.63 -2.45
N HIS A 33 0.16 8.84 -2.94
CA HIS A 33 0.06 10.06 -2.17
C HIS A 33 -0.32 11.24 -3.06
N THR A 34 -0.84 12.30 -2.45
CA THR A 34 -1.14 13.56 -3.15
C THR A 34 -1.20 14.73 -2.18
N PHE A 35 -1.27 15.93 -2.73
CA PHE A 35 -1.37 17.18 -2.00
C PHE A 35 -2.69 17.90 -2.34
N GLY A 36 -3.30 18.52 -1.33
CA GLY A 36 -4.51 19.30 -1.47
C GLY A 36 -4.42 20.64 -0.75
N SER A 37 -5.39 21.51 -1.06
CA SER A 37 -5.65 22.73 -0.28
C SER A 37 -6.42 22.41 1.00
N ASP A 38 -6.48 23.35 1.95
CA ASP A 38 -7.17 23.21 3.25
C ASP A 38 -8.70 23.31 3.19
N THR A 39 -9.31 22.65 2.21
CA THR A 39 -10.76 22.59 2.06
C THR A 39 -11.25 21.15 2.11
N LYS A 40 -12.48 20.95 2.61
CA LYS A 40 -13.12 19.63 2.62
C LYS A 40 -13.22 19.04 1.21
N LYS A 41 -13.50 19.88 0.21
CA LYS A 41 -13.55 19.46 -1.19
C LYS A 41 -12.20 18.91 -1.64
N SER A 42 -11.11 19.67 -1.41
CA SER A 42 -9.78 19.22 -1.80
C SER A 42 -9.36 17.94 -1.10
N ALA A 43 -9.71 17.76 0.18
CA ALA A 43 -9.45 16.50 0.90
C ALA A 43 -10.17 15.30 0.26
N ALA A 44 -11.43 15.48 -0.18
CA ALA A 44 -12.19 14.44 -0.87
C ALA A 44 -11.63 14.14 -2.26
N ASP A 45 -11.21 15.17 -3.00
CA ASP A 45 -10.56 15.02 -4.31
C ASP A 45 -9.23 14.24 -4.16
N CYS A 46 -8.42 14.57 -3.15
CA CYS A 46 -7.19 13.83 -2.83
C CYS A 46 -7.43 12.34 -2.53
N PHE A 47 -8.48 12.04 -1.77
CA PHE A 47 -8.85 10.65 -1.48
C PHE A 47 -9.19 9.87 -2.77
N GLY A 48 -9.97 10.48 -3.67
CA GLY A 48 -10.31 9.87 -4.96
C GLY A 48 -9.09 9.63 -5.85
N GLU A 49 -8.14 10.57 -5.87
CA GLU A 49 -6.87 10.42 -6.59
C GLU A 49 -6.04 9.27 -6.03
N ILE A 50 -5.92 9.17 -4.70
CA ILE A 50 -5.18 8.09 -4.04
C ILE A 50 -5.81 6.74 -4.32
N GLU A 51 -7.14 6.59 -4.25
CA GLU A 51 -7.81 5.33 -4.59
C GLU A 51 -7.61 4.95 -6.06
N LYS A 52 -7.58 5.93 -6.97
CA LYS A 52 -7.27 5.69 -8.38
C LYS A 52 -5.83 5.21 -8.57
N GLN A 53 -4.86 5.96 -8.02
CA GLN A 53 -3.44 5.59 -8.07
C GLN A 53 -3.21 4.18 -7.51
N ALA A 54 -3.82 3.87 -6.37
CA ALA A 54 -3.74 2.55 -5.74
C ALA A 54 -4.19 1.43 -6.69
N LYS A 55 -5.34 1.59 -7.34
CA LYS A 55 -5.83 0.63 -8.35
C LYS A 55 -4.87 0.51 -9.53
N ASP A 56 -4.41 1.64 -10.06
CA ASP A 56 -3.54 1.70 -11.24
C ASP A 56 -2.16 1.04 -10.99
N CYS A 57 -1.64 1.11 -9.75
CA CYS A 57 -0.36 0.50 -9.38
C CYS A 57 -0.48 -0.88 -8.71
N GLY A 58 -1.67 -1.49 -8.74
CA GLY A 58 -1.87 -2.89 -8.34
C GLY A 58 -2.09 -3.12 -6.85
N TRP A 59 -2.39 -2.09 -6.07
CA TRP A 59 -2.87 -2.29 -4.71
C TRP A 59 -4.23 -2.98 -4.73
N VAL A 60 -4.48 -3.82 -3.72
CA VAL A 60 -5.73 -4.55 -3.60
C VAL A 60 -6.47 -4.10 -2.33
N LYS A 61 -7.74 -3.72 -2.49
CA LYS A 61 -8.64 -3.42 -1.38
C LYS A 61 -9.21 -4.73 -0.82
N ARG A 62 -8.81 -5.08 0.39
CA ARG A 62 -9.32 -6.21 1.19
C ARG A 62 -10.32 -5.73 2.22
N ARG A 63 -10.83 -6.65 3.05
CA ARG A 63 -11.80 -6.34 4.12
C ARG A 63 -11.18 -5.43 5.19
N GLU A 64 -9.92 -5.69 5.51
CA GLU A 64 -9.11 -4.97 6.49
C GLU A 64 -8.60 -3.61 5.97
N GLY A 65 -8.63 -3.39 4.65
CA GLY A 65 -8.22 -2.16 4.00
C GLY A 65 -7.29 -2.43 2.81
N TRP A 66 -6.38 -1.51 2.50
CA TRP A 66 -5.56 -1.57 1.29
C TRP A 66 -4.22 -2.27 1.51
N VAL A 67 -3.85 -3.17 0.60
CA VAL A 67 -2.59 -3.92 0.65
C VAL A 67 -1.75 -3.64 -0.59
N CYS A 68 -0.47 -3.28 -0.38
CA CYS A 68 0.46 -2.95 -1.45
C CYS A 68 0.96 -4.20 -2.21
N PRO A 69 1.39 -4.06 -3.48
CA PRO A 69 1.89 -5.17 -4.29
C PRO A 69 3.00 -6.00 -3.64
N ASN A 70 3.92 -5.36 -2.91
CA ASN A 70 5.00 -6.10 -2.26
C ASN A 70 4.52 -6.96 -1.07
N CYS A 71 3.50 -6.52 -0.33
CA CYS A 71 2.87 -7.38 0.68
C CYS A 71 2.11 -8.55 0.03
N LEU A 72 1.40 -8.29 -1.08
CA LEU A 72 0.71 -9.35 -1.83
C LEU A 72 1.69 -10.40 -2.35
N LYS A 73 2.82 -9.97 -2.92
CA LYS A 73 3.87 -10.86 -3.40
C LYS A 73 4.49 -11.68 -2.26
N HIS A 74 4.73 -11.06 -1.11
CA HIS A 74 5.27 -11.78 0.05
C HIS A 74 4.32 -12.86 0.57
N GLU A 75 3.03 -12.56 0.65
CA GLU A 75 2.03 -13.54 1.05
C GLU A 75 2.01 -14.75 0.11
N ALA A 76 2.07 -14.53 -1.21
CA ALA A 76 2.13 -15.60 -2.19
C ALA A 76 3.35 -16.51 -1.98
N THR A 77 4.53 -15.95 -1.71
CA THR A 77 5.74 -16.75 -1.45
C THR A 77 5.62 -17.65 -0.21
N LEU A 78 4.93 -17.18 0.84
CA LEU A 78 4.72 -18.00 2.04
C LEU A 78 3.74 -19.16 1.81
N VAL A 79 2.81 -19.03 0.87
CA VAL A 79 1.88 -20.11 0.53
C VAL A 79 2.62 -21.21 -0.25
N GLU A 80 3.48 -20.83 -1.20
CA GLU A 80 4.26 -21.76 -2.03
C GLU A 80 5.23 -22.61 -1.18
N GLU A 81 5.96 -21.98 -0.24
CA GLU A 81 6.88 -22.69 0.67
C GLU A 81 6.16 -23.75 1.53
N ASN A 82 4.89 -23.51 1.87
CA ASN A 82 4.10 -24.45 2.67
C ASN A 82 3.51 -25.62 1.85
N THR A 83 3.46 -25.51 0.52
CA THR A 83 2.94 -26.57 -0.37
C THR A 83 4.01 -27.56 -0.83
N ASP A 84 5.28 -27.13 -0.93
CA ASP A 84 6.39 -27.99 -1.36
C ASP A 84 6.99 -28.86 -0.22
N GLY A 85 6.47 -28.72 1.00
CA GLY A 85 6.88 -29.47 2.19
C GLY A 85 6.06 -30.74 2.50
N LYS A 86 5.32 -31.30 1.53
CA LYS A 86 4.56 -32.56 1.68
C LYS A 86 5.09 -33.70 0.83
#